data_AF-A0A9W8RW89-F1
#
_entry.id   AF-A0A9W8RW89-F1
#
_cell.length_a   1.000
_cell.length_b   1.000
_cell.length_c   1.000
_cell.angle_alpha   90.00
_cell.angle_beta   90.00
_cell.angle_gamma   90.00
#
_symmetry.space_group_name_H-M   'P 1'
#
loop_
_entity.id
_entity.type
_entity.pdbx_description
1 polymer ?
#
loop_
_entity_poly.entity_id
_entity_poly.type
_entity_poly.pdbx_seq_one_letter_code
_entity_poly.pdbx_strand_id
1 'polypeptide(L)'
;MFIKGSPNSHGWVNSRDVEDLWRDHFDYFYREMADDPDNICVFPITCHPDVSGRPHALLMHERLIEYINKHEGVEWVTMEQMCDEFKKKNQPPEGALLPKKQS
;
A
#
# COMPACT_ATOMS: atom_id res chain seq x y z
N MET A 1 4.04 5.51 -16.21
CA MET A 1 3.88 5.19 -17.65
C MET A 1 3.89 6.50 -18.43
N PHE A 2 4.53 6.54 -19.61
CA PHE A 2 4.38 7.67 -20.53
C PHE A 2 3.17 7.46 -21.44
N ILE A 3 2.28 8.45 -21.51
CA ILE A 3 1.07 8.51 -22.33
C ILE A 3 1.11 9.82 -23.13
N LYS A 4 1.41 9.72 -24.42
CA LYS A 4 1.59 10.89 -25.31
C LYS A 4 0.42 11.88 -25.31
N GLY A 5 -0.81 11.39 -25.16
CA GLY A 5 -2.03 12.22 -25.18
C GLY A 5 -2.36 12.91 -23.86
N SER A 6 -1.62 12.65 -22.78
CA SER A 6 -1.87 13.26 -21.47
C SER A 6 -0.87 14.38 -21.21
N PRO A 7 -1.30 15.65 -21.06
CA PRO A 7 -0.40 16.78 -20.88
C PRO A 7 0.41 16.71 -19.57
N ASN A 8 -0.10 16.03 -18.55
CA ASN A 8 0.60 15.79 -17.28
C ASN A 8 1.27 14.41 -17.24
N SER A 9 1.50 13.80 -18.41
CA SER A 9 2.16 12.50 -18.48
C SER A 9 3.58 12.60 -17.94
N HIS A 10 3.84 11.79 -16.92
CA HIS A 10 5.19 11.45 -16.50
C HIS A 10 5.64 10.18 -17.27
N GLY A 11 6.57 9.41 -16.72
CA GLY A 11 7.04 8.15 -17.32
C GLY A 11 8.55 7.95 -17.28
N TRP A 12 9.28 8.98 -16.85
CA TRP A 12 10.75 8.99 -16.80
C TRP A 12 11.30 9.27 -15.40
N VAL A 13 10.44 9.30 -14.37
CA VAL A 13 10.89 9.40 -12.98
C VAL A 13 11.71 8.14 -12.66
N ASN A 14 12.86 8.33 -12.02
CA ASN A 14 13.73 7.22 -11.66
C ASN A 14 13.02 6.33 -10.62
N SER A 15 13.04 5.02 -10.83
CA SER A 15 12.44 4.07 -9.89
C SER A 15 13.08 4.12 -8.50
N ARG A 16 14.34 4.58 -8.39
CA ARG A 16 14.99 4.77 -7.09
C ARG A 16 14.35 5.89 -6.28
N ASP A 17 13.96 7.00 -6.92
CA ASP A 17 13.28 8.09 -6.22
C ASP A 17 11.90 7.65 -5.72
N VAL A 18 11.20 6.80 -6.50
CA VAL A 18 9.92 6.20 -6.09
C VAL A 18 10.11 5.23 -4.91
N GLU A 19 11.17 4.43 -4.94
CA GLU A 19 11.55 3.53 -3.84
C GLU A 19 11.78 4.31 -2.55
N ASP A 20 12.57 5.38 -2.61
CA ASP A 20 12.91 6.20 -1.46
C ASP A 20 11.64 6.81 -0.84
N LEU A 21 10.74 7.36 -1.67
CA LEU A 21 9.44 7.87 -1.22
C LEU A 21 8.58 6.79 -0.56
N TRP A 22 8.55 5.58 -1.11
CA TRP A 22 7.77 4.48 -0.52
C TRP A 22 8.38 3.97 0.78
N ARG A 23 9.71 3.93 0.90
CA ARG A 23 10.38 3.61 2.16
C ARG A 23 10.11 4.68 3.21
N ASP A 24 10.19 5.95 2.87
CA ASP A 24 9.91 7.05 3.81
C ASP A 24 8.46 7.01 4.32
N HIS A 25 7.48 6.70 3.45
CA HIS A 25 6.10 6.48 3.89
C HIS A 25 5.98 5.29 4.84
N PHE A 26 6.60 4.15 4.48
CA PHE A 26 6.60 2.97 5.31
C PHE A 26 7.23 3.25 6.68
N ASP A 27 8.42 3.88 6.73
CA ASP A 27 9.15 4.19 7.96
C ASP A 27 8.35 5.12 8.87
N TYR A 28 7.68 6.11 8.30
CA TYR A 28 6.81 7.00 9.06
C TYR A 28 5.64 6.25 9.69
N PHE A 29 4.91 5.44 8.92
CA PHE A 29 3.79 4.67 9.46
C PHE A 29 4.24 3.60 10.44
N TYR A 30 5.36 2.93 10.16
CA TYR A 30 5.91 1.93 11.06
C TYR A 30 6.29 2.55 12.41
N ARG A 31 7.00 3.69 12.40
CA ARG A 31 7.43 4.37 13.62
C ARG A 31 6.27 4.97 14.42
N GLU A 32 5.28 5.56 13.76
CA GLU A 32 4.24 6.34 14.44
C GLU A 32 2.97 5.53 14.74
N MET A 33 2.71 4.44 14.01
CA MET A 33 1.41 3.76 14.03
C MET A 33 1.47 2.24 14.21
N ALA A 34 2.61 1.56 13.97
CA ALA A 34 2.64 0.09 14.02
C ALA A 34 2.37 -0.49 15.41
N ASP A 35 2.78 0.23 16.46
CA ASP A 35 2.63 -0.20 17.85
C ASP A 35 1.33 0.32 18.51
N ASP A 36 0.44 0.98 17.76
CA ASP A 36 -0.83 1.48 18.30
C ASP A 36 -1.80 0.31 18.57
N PRO A 37 -2.14 0.01 19.83
CA PRO A 37 -3.03 -1.11 20.15
C PRO A 37 -4.49 -0.87 19.72
N ASP A 38 -4.88 0.39 19.55
CA ASP A 38 -6.26 0.78 19.27
C ASP A 38 -6.53 0.87 17.75
N ASN A 39 -5.49 1.00 16.93
CA ASN A 39 -5.62 1.16 15.48
C ASN A 39 -4.98 -0.01 14.70
N ILE A 40 -5.40 -0.17 13.45
CA ILE A 40 -4.70 -1.01 12.49
C ILE A 40 -3.84 -0.10 11.61
N CYS A 41 -2.55 -0.41 11.50
CA CYS A 41 -1.69 0.24 10.53
C CYS A 41 -1.73 -0.56 9.21
N VAL A 42 -2.07 0.10 8.10
CA VAL A 42 -2.09 -0.52 6.77
C VAL A 42 -1.22 0.28 5.80
N PHE A 43 -0.41 -0.42 4.99
CA PHE A 43 0.43 0.19 3.95
C PHE A 43 0.15 -0.43 2.57
N PRO A 44 -0.95 -0.04 1.92
CA PRO A 44 -1.30 -0.56 0.60
C PRO A 44 -0.45 0.07 -0.51
N ILE A 45 0.14 -0.77 -1.37
CA ILE A 45 0.86 -0.33 -2.57
C ILE A 45 0.07 -0.72 -3.80
N THR A 46 -0.28 0.26 -4.64
CA THR A 46 -0.97 0.00 -5.91
C THR A 46 0.04 -0.16 -7.04
N CYS A 47 0.00 -1.30 -7.70
CA CYS A 47 0.88 -1.66 -8.80
C CYS A 47 0.07 -1.96 -10.07
N HIS A 48 0.67 -1.69 -11.24
CA HIS A 48 0.08 -2.03 -12.54
C HIS A 48 1.09 -2.82 -13.35
N PRO A 49 0.70 -3.93 -14.02
CA PRO A 49 1.63 -4.77 -14.78
C PRO A 49 2.38 -3.98 -15.85
N ASP A 50 1.73 -3.01 -16.49
CA ASP A 50 2.30 -2.18 -17.55
C ASP A 50 3.49 -1.30 -17.09
N VAL A 51 3.60 -1.06 -15.78
CA VAL A 51 4.65 -0.25 -15.15
C VAL A 51 5.54 -1.11 -14.27
N SER A 52 4.96 -1.80 -13.29
CA SER A 52 5.67 -2.61 -12.31
C SER A 52 6.29 -3.88 -12.89
N GLY A 53 5.83 -4.36 -14.06
CA GLY A 53 6.43 -5.48 -14.76
C GLY A 53 7.71 -5.14 -15.53
N ARG A 54 8.13 -3.87 -15.57
CA ARG A 54 9.37 -3.46 -16.25
C ARG A 54 10.58 -3.82 -15.40
N PRO A 55 11.72 -4.26 -16.00
CA PRO A 55 12.86 -4.77 -15.23
C PRO A 55 13.38 -3.86 -14.11
N HIS A 56 13.47 -2.54 -14.33
CA HIS A 56 13.92 -1.60 -13.30
C HIS A 56 12.93 -1.45 -12.13
N ALA A 57 11.63 -1.58 -12.39
CA ALA A 57 10.58 -1.55 -11.38
C ALA A 57 10.47 -2.89 -10.63
N LEU A 58 10.75 -4.01 -11.30
CA LEU A 58 10.87 -5.31 -10.63
C LEU A 58 12.00 -5.30 -9.60
N LEU A 59 13.19 -4.83 -9.98
CA LEU A 59 14.31 -4.69 -9.04
C LEU A 59 13.99 -3.72 -7.89
N MET A 60 13.18 -2.69 -8.14
CA MET A 60 12.69 -1.78 -7.09
C MET A 60 11.79 -2.50 -6.09
N HIS A 61 10.83 -3.29 -6.58
CA HIS A 61 9.94 -4.08 -5.73
C HIS A 61 10.70 -5.12 -4.92
N GLU A 62 11.68 -5.82 -5.52
CA GLU A 62 12.53 -6.79 -4.79
C GLU A 62 13.22 -6.13 -3.60
N ARG A 63 13.91 -5.00 -3.80
CA ARG A 63 14.58 -4.26 -2.71
C ARG A 63 13.62 -3.75 -1.65
N LEU A 64 12.45 -3.25 -2.07
CA LEU A 64 11.46 -2.73 -1.13
C LEU A 64 10.85 -3.84 -0.28
N ILE A 65 10.53 -4.99 -0.88
CA ILE A 65 10.02 -6.16 -0.15
C ILE A 65 11.09 -6.65 0.82
N GLU A 66 12.35 -6.78 0.38
CA GLU A 66 13.48 -7.14 1.25
C GLU A 66 13.69 -6.15 2.41
N TYR A 67 13.46 -4.86 2.17
CA TYR A 67 13.53 -3.83 3.20
C TYR A 67 12.40 -3.98 4.22
N ILE A 68 11.14 -4.05 3.76
CA ILE A 68 9.95 -4.18 4.59
C ILE A 68 10.03 -5.45 5.46
N ASN A 69 10.47 -6.57 4.90
CA ASN A 69 10.59 -7.86 5.61
C ASN A 69 11.61 -7.87 6.76
N LYS A 70 12.41 -6.81 6.94
CA LYS A 70 13.33 -6.67 8.10
C LYS A 70 12.64 -6.11 9.34
N HIS A 71 11.39 -5.69 9.23
CA HIS A 71 10.64 -5.06 10.30
C HIS A 71 9.73 -6.07 11.00
N GLU A 72 9.74 -6.08 12.33
CA GLU A 72 8.94 -7.00 13.13
C GLU A 72 7.44 -6.66 13.04
N GLY A 73 6.57 -7.64 13.15
CA GLY A 73 5.11 -7.43 13.14
C GLY A 73 4.50 -7.12 11.76
N VAL A 74 5.30 -7.03 10.69
CA VAL A 74 4.78 -6.86 9.33
C VAL A 74 4.12 -8.14 8.83
N GLU A 75 2.91 -8.01 8.30
CA GLU A 75 2.18 -9.09 7.62
C GLU A 75 1.79 -8.69 6.19
N TRP A 76 2.09 -9.57 5.23
CA TRP A 76 1.60 -9.43 3.86
C TRP A 76 0.20 -10.05 3.75
N VAL A 77 -0.80 -9.19 3.55
CA VAL A 77 -2.21 -9.58 3.50
C VAL A 77 -2.89 -9.05 2.25
N THR A 78 -4.06 -9.62 1.95
CA THR A 78 -4.96 -9.14 0.91
C THR A 78 -5.77 -7.93 1.41
N MET A 79 -6.29 -7.12 0.48
CA MET A 79 -7.22 -6.03 0.81
C MET A 79 -8.48 -6.53 1.52
N GLU A 80 -8.94 -7.74 1.22
CA GLU A 80 -10.07 -8.37 1.90
C GLU A 80 -9.77 -8.57 3.39
N GLN A 81 -8.62 -9.14 3.72
CA GLN A 81 -8.20 -9.34 5.12
C GLN A 81 -8.07 -8.00 5.86
N MET A 82 -7.52 -6.96 5.22
CA MET A 82 -7.48 -5.61 5.80
C MET A 82 -8.89 -5.09 6.12
N CYS A 83 -9.83 -5.24 5.17
CA CYS A 83 -11.22 -4.84 5.37
C CYS A 83 -11.90 -5.62 6.48
N ASP A 84 -11.63 -6.92 6.60
CA ASP A 84 -12.22 -7.76 7.64
C ASP A 84 -11.69 -7.41 9.02
N GLU A 85 -10.38 -7.17 9.18
CA GLU A 85 -9.81 -6.68 10.44
C GLU A 85 -10.36 -5.32 10.84
N PHE A 86 -10.51 -4.40 9.88
CA PHE A 86 -11.14 -3.10 10.15
C PHE A 86 -12.56 -3.27 10.69
N LYS A 87 -13.40 -4.09 10.05
CA LYS A 87 -14.80 -4.32 10.46
C LYS A 87 -14.92 -5.03 11.81
N LYS A 88 -13.96 -5.88 12.18
CA LYS A 88 -13.95 -6.53 13.51
C LYS A 88 -13.76 -5.52 14.63
N LYS A 89 -12.89 -4.53 14.42
CA LYS A 89 -12.55 -3.49 15.41
C LYS A 89 -13.48 -2.28 15.38
N ASN A 90 -14.14 -2.01 14.25
CA ASN A 90 -14.93 -0.80 14.04
C ASN A 90 -16.38 -1.13 13.74
N GLN A 91 -17.29 -0.60 14.57
CA GLN A 91 -18.72 -0.65 14.27
C GLN A 91 -19.11 0.52 13.36
N PRO A 92 -19.95 0.28 12.34
CA PRO A 92 -20.52 1.36 11.55
C PRO A 92 -21.29 2.33 12.46
N PRO A 93 -21.22 3.65 12.20
CA PRO A 93 -22.03 4.62 12.91
C PRO A 93 -23.53 4.29 12.83
N GLU A 94 -24.29 4.69 13.85
CA GLU A 94 -25.73 4.49 13.88
C GLU A 94 -26.39 5.14 12.64
N GLY A 95 -27.23 4.38 11.94
CA GLY A 95 -27.92 4.83 10.72
C GLY A 95 -27.07 4.76 9.43
N ALA A 96 -25.84 4.24 9.47
CA ALA A 96 -25.02 4.06 8.27
C ALA A 96 -25.70 3.15 7.23
N LEU A 97 -25.73 3.60 5.97
CA LEU A 97 -26.18 2.78 4.84
C LEU A 97 -25.09 1.74 4.51
N LEU A 98 -25.37 0.48 4.82
CA LEU A 98 -24.46 -0.63 4.50
C LEU A 98 -24.80 -1.25 3.14
N PRO A 99 -23.80 -1.84 2.44
CA PRO A 99 -24.06 -2.63 1.23
C PRO A 99 -25.11 -3.70 1.49
N LYS A 100 -25.93 -4.01 0.48
CA LYS A 100 -26.85 -5.15 0.57
C LYS A 100 -26.04 -6.41 0.91
N LYS A 101 -26.53 -7.20 1.88
CA LYS A 101 -25.97 -8.53 2.15
C LYS A 101 -25.89 -9.29 0.82
N GLN A 102 -24.70 -9.79 0.48
CA GLN A 102 -24.57 -10.70 -0.66
C GLN A 102 -25.39 -11.95 -0.32
N SER A 103 -26.33 -12.28 -1.20
CA SER A 103 -27.22 -13.44 -1.11
C SER A 103 -26.49 -14.74 -1.42
#